data_AF-A0A382EQ04-F1
#
_entry.id   AF-A0A382EQ04-F1
#
_cell.length_a   1.000
_cell.length_b   1.000
_cell.length_c   1.000
_cell.angle_alpha   90.00
_cell.angle_beta   90.00
_cell.angle_gamma   90.00
#
_symmetry.space_group_name_H-M   'P 1'
#
loop_
_entity.id
_entity.type
_entity.pdbx_description
1 polymer ?
#
loop_
_entity_poly.entity_id
_entity_poly.type
_entity_poly.pdbx_seq_one_letter_code
_entity_poly.pdbx_strand_id
1 'polypeptide(L)' 'VNALIFSWIAFTTPEPCPRKYRVTTENGGLLANPSDIHRYCDLDYGGKFVLRDEYTDEQGDG' A
#
# COMPACT_ATOMS: atom_id res chain seq x y z
N VAL A 1 -28.22 -8.37 8.26
CA VAL A 1 -26.96 -8.50 9.03
C VAL A 1 -25.91 -9.02 8.07
N ASN A 2 -25.13 -8.16 7.40
CA ASN A 2 -23.95 -8.56 6.60
C ASN A 2 -23.17 -7.38 5.97
N ALA A 3 -23.71 -6.16 5.93
CA ALA A 3 -22.98 -5.00 5.37
C ALA A 3 -21.90 -4.44 6.32
N LEU A 4 -22.08 -4.57 7.64
CA LEU A 4 -21.15 -4.02 8.64
C LEU A 4 -19.80 -4.75 8.67
N ILE A 5 -19.75 -6.00 8.20
CA ILE A 5 -18.56 -6.84 8.28
C ILE A 5 -17.51 -6.41 7.24
N PHE A 6 -17.95 -5.97 6.06
CA PHE A 6 -17.05 -5.48 5.01
C PHE A 6 -16.42 -4.12 5.35
N SER A 7 -17.16 -3.25 6.05
CA SER A 7 -16.65 -1.93 6.46
C SER A 7 -15.58 -2.03 7.56
N TRP A 8 -15.65 -3.03 8.44
CA TRP A 8 -14.62 -3.26 9.47
C TRP A 8 -13.30 -3.77 8.88
N ILE A 9 -13.36 -4.58 7.82
CA ILE A 9 -12.15 -5.11 7.17
C ILE A 9 -11.36 -3.97 6.54
N ALA A 10 -12.02 -3.04 5.84
CA ALA A 10 -11.37 -1.88 5.23
C ALA A 10 -10.68 -0.95 6.24
N PHE A 11 -11.16 -0.87 7.48
CA PHE A 11 -10.54 -0.04 8.53
C PHE A 11 -9.41 -0.74 9.28
N THR A 12 -9.43 -2.08 9.35
CA THR A 12 -8.45 -2.87 10.14
C THR A 12 -7.31 -3.44 9.32
N THR A 13 -7.43 -3.46 8.00
CA THR A 13 -6.34 -3.86 7.11
C THR A 13 -5.91 -2.65 6.27
N PRO A 14 -4.90 -1.89 6.68
CA PRO A 14 -4.30 -0.88 5.82
C PRO A 14 -3.91 -1.53 4.48
N GLU A 15 -4.13 -0.80 3.37
CA GLU A 15 -3.92 -1.36 2.04
C GLU A 15 -2.47 -1.84 1.88
N PRO A 16 -2.28 -3.12 1.49
CA PRO A 16 -0.95 -3.66 1.34
C PRO A 16 -0.23 -2.92 0.21
N CYS A 17 1.04 -2.56 0.43
CA CYS A 17 1.77 -1.76 -0.55
C CYS A 17 1.84 -2.49 -1.91
N PRO A 18 1.30 -1.90 -2.99
CA PRO A 18 1.18 -2.51 -4.31
C PRO A 18 2.55 -2.93 -4.85
N ARG A 19 2.56 -3.99 -5.67
CA ARG A 19 3.81 -4.50 -6.27
C ARG A 19 4.58 -3.42 -7.04
N LYS A 20 3.87 -2.46 -7.66
CA LYS A 20 4.44 -1.33 -8.41
C LYS A 20 5.42 -0.50 -7.58
N TYR A 21 5.14 -0.31 -6.28
CA TYR A 21 5.98 0.45 -5.34
C TYR A 21 6.95 -0.44 -4.55
N ARG A 22 7.05 -1.73 -4.88
CA ARG A 22 7.96 -2.70 -4.23
C ARG A 22 9.02 -3.23 -5.18
N VAL A 23 8.90 -2.96 -6.47
CA VAL A 23 9.79 -3.47 -7.51
C VAL A 23 10.47 -2.32 -8.22
N THR A 24 11.72 -2.51 -8.59
CA THR A 24 12.51 -1.49 -9.27
C THR A 24 12.03 -1.26 -10.70
N THR A 25 12.35 -0.11 -11.27
CA THR A 25 12.05 0.22 -12.67
C THR A 25 12.60 -0.83 -13.64
N GLU A 26 13.77 -1.40 -13.35
CA GLU A 26 14.38 -2.47 -14.15
C GLU A 26 13.51 -3.75 -14.21
N ASN A 27 12.68 -3.96 -13.20
CA ASN A 27 11.72 -5.08 -13.10
C ASN A 27 10.27 -4.64 -13.41
N GLY A 28 10.08 -3.48 -14.02
CA GLY A 28 8.75 -2.96 -14.42
C GLY A 28 7.95 -2.31 -13.28
N GLY A 29 8.62 -1.82 -12.24
CA GLY A 29 8.00 -1.04 -11.17
C GLY A 29 8.30 0.45 -11.24
N LEU A 30 8.06 1.12 -10.11
CA LEU A 30 8.27 2.58 -9.96
C LEU A 30 9.49 2.90 -9.07
N LEU A 31 10.08 1.93 -8.38
CA LEU A 31 11.23 2.20 -7.50
C LEU A 31 12.50 2.45 -8.30
N ALA A 32 13.15 3.58 -8.05
CA ALA A 32 14.49 3.83 -8.56
C ALA A 32 15.52 2.88 -7.93
N ASN A 33 15.41 2.62 -6.63
CA ASN A 33 16.29 1.72 -5.88
C ASN A 33 15.44 0.87 -4.90
N PRO A 34 15.79 -0.41 -4.61
CA PRO A 34 15.00 -1.26 -3.70
C PRO A 34 14.88 -0.68 -2.29
N SER A 35 15.89 0.08 -1.85
CA SER A 35 15.89 0.76 -0.55
C SER A 35 14.94 1.95 -0.47
N ASP A 36 14.44 2.47 -1.61
CA ASP A 36 13.51 3.59 -1.65
C ASP A 36 12.06 3.18 -1.40
N ILE A 37 11.82 1.92 -1.02
CA ILE A 37 10.49 1.42 -0.68
C ILE A 37 9.83 2.25 0.43
N HIS A 38 10.63 2.76 1.38
CA HIS A 38 10.18 3.63 2.47
C HIS A 38 9.63 4.99 2.00
N ARG A 39 9.91 5.41 0.75
CA ARG A 39 9.32 6.63 0.20
C ARG A 39 7.84 6.46 -0.10
N TYR A 40 7.45 5.26 -0.51
CA TYR A 40 6.09 4.96 -0.98
C TYR A 40 5.29 4.11 -0.01
N CYS A 41 5.97 3.23 0.74
CA CYS A 41 5.34 2.35 1.70
C CYS A 41 5.79 2.70 3.12
N ASP A 42 4.84 2.76 4.06
CA ASP A 42 5.11 2.80 5.48
C ASP A 42 5.14 1.38 6.07
N LEU A 43 5.75 1.21 7.25
CA LEU A 43 5.78 -0.07 7.95
C LEU A 43 4.74 -0.02 9.07
N ASP A 44 3.62 -0.71 8.84
CA ASP A 44 2.57 -0.82 9.84
C ASP A 44 3.07 -1.53 11.11
N TYR A 45 2.41 -1.30 12.25
CA TYR A 45 2.75 -1.89 13.55
C TYR A 45 2.71 -3.43 13.54
N GLY A 46 2.11 -4.06 12.51
CA GLY A 46 2.16 -5.49 12.21
C GLY A 46 3.34 -5.96 11.34
N GLY A 47 4.34 -5.11 11.06
CA GLY A 47 5.50 -5.44 10.22
C GLY A 47 5.18 -5.58 8.73
N LYS A 48 4.05 -5.01 8.28
CA LYS A 48 3.60 -5.06 6.89
C LYS A 48 3.89 -3.72 6.21
N PHE A 49 4.40 -3.78 4.98
CA PHE A 49 4.52 -2.60 4.14
C PHE A 49 3.14 -2.21 3.63
N VAL A 50 2.67 -1.04 4.03
CA VAL A 50 1.38 -0.46 3.66
C VAL A 50 1.64 0.76 2.78
N LEU A 51 0.78 1.03 1.80
CA LEU A 51 0.94 2.23 0.97
C LEU A 51 0.76 3.48 1.84
N ARG A 52 1.63 4.48 1.65
CA ARG A 52 1.48 5.77 2.37
C ARG A 52 0.19 6.44 1.93
N ASP A 53 -0.50 7.09 2.87
CA ASP A 53 -1.79 7.75 2.62
C ASP A 53 -1.73 8.77 1.47
N GLU A 54 -0.58 9.44 1.28
CA GLU A 54 -0.33 10.38 0.17
C GLU A 54 -0.45 9.75 -1.22
N TYR A 55 -0.27 8.43 -1.34
CA TYR A 55 -0.39 7.68 -2.59
C TYR A 55 -1.65 6.82 -2.64
N THR A 56 -2.26 6.54 -1.49
CA THR A 56 -3.53 5.83 -1.38
C THR A 56 -4.67 6.61 -2.04
N ASP A 57 -4.69 7.95 -1.92
CA ASP A 57 -5.71 8.81 -2.56
C ASP A 57 -5.63 8.79 -4.11
N GLU A 58 -4.44 8.52 -4.68
CA GLU A 58 -4.24 8.39 -6.13
C GLU A 58 -4.61 6.98 -6.67
N GLN A 59 -4.71 6.00 -5.77
CA GLN A 59 -5.08 4.60 -6.05
C GLN A 59 -6.55 4.31 -5.69
N GLY A 60 -7.23 5.26 -5.05
CA GLY A 60 -8.68 5.28 -4.86
C GLY A 60 -9.39 5.59 -6.18
N ASP A 61 -9.86 4.53 -6.83
CA ASP A 61 -10.88 4.56 -7.89
C ASP A 61 -12.04 5.52 -7.52
N GLY A 62 -12.55 6.27 -8.50
CA GLY A 62 -13.65 7.23 -8.35
C GLY A 62 -15.02 6.64 -8.05
#